data_AF-A0A956EBV4-F1
#
_entry.id   AF-A0A956EBV4-F1
#
_cell.length_a   1.000
_cell.length_b   1.000
_cell.length_c   1.000
_cell.angle_alpha   90.00
_cell.angle_beta   90.00
_cell.angle_gamma   90.00
#
_symmetry.space_group_name_H-M   'P 1'
#
loop_
_entity.id
_entity.type
_entity.pdbx_description
1 polymer ?
#
loop_
_entity_poly.entity_id
_entity_poly.type
_entity_poly.pdbx_seq_one_letter_code
_entity_poly.pdbx_strand_id
1 'polypeptide(L)'
;EPEPAGELAAVIRGDEEAMKALEAKSADERTAAEALALARGRSAALRARWRAFMDGLKQSPEQLSDKAKQKQLEAFARNRELSTETLEEVAALGTEPAVDFLYEIWVGTPKRTDTTQLAEELVMSKDLRKKAAPPLGVALELRSLDKDTPCAETKKLVQQAEKVGDVRSLHLLGRLGNKRGCGSSGREDCYACLRKPDVLKDAIQSVRKRLSQRK
;
A
#
# COMPACT_ATOMS: atom_id res chain seq x y z
N GLU A 1 10.68 37.83 -8.90
CA GLU A 1 10.57 38.21 -7.47
C GLU A 1 11.99 38.33 -6.91
N PRO A 2 12.29 39.31 -6.05
CA PRO A 2 13.60 39.38 -5.41
C PRO A 2 13.81 38.16 -4.50
N GLU A 3 14.98 37.52 -4.58
CA GLU A 3 15.33 36.43 -3.66
C GLU A 3 15.33 36.96 -2.21
N PRO A 4 14.77 36.21 -1.25
CA PRO A 4 14.78 36.61 0.15
C PRO A 4 16.23 36.62 0.66
N ALA A 5 16.71 37.78 1.11
CA ALA A 5 18.07 37.90 1.64
C ALA A 5 18.23 37.17 2.99
N GLY A 6 19.35 36.45 3.15
CA GLY A 6 19.87 35.97 4.43
C GLY A 6 19.06 34.88 5.12
N GLU A 7 18.41 35.24 6.24
CA GLU A 7 17.81 34.31 7.21
C GLU A 7 16.58 33.58 6.67
N LEU A 8 15.71 34.28 5.93
CA LEU A 8 14.52 33.66 5.33
C LEU A 8 14.89 32.62 4.26
N ALA A 9 16.02 32.77 3.57
CA ALA A 9 16.49 31.77 2.63
C ALA A 9 16.88 30.47 3.33
N ALA A 10 17.48 30.54 4.53
CA ALA A 10 17.79 29.36 5.33
C ALA A 10 16.51 28.64 5.79
N VAL A 11 15.51 29.41 6.25
CA VAL A 11 14.18 28.87 6.60
C VAL A 11 13.54 28.18 5.39
N ILE A 12 13.53 28.82 4.22
CA ILE A 12 12.92 28.25 2.99
C ILE A 12 13.60 26.95 2.57
N ARG A 13 14.91 26.80 2.79
CA ARG A 13 15.65 25.55 2.53
C ARG A 13 15.37 24.44 3.56
N GLY A 14 14.64 24.74 4.63
CA GLY A 14 14.32 23.79 5.69
C GLY A 14 15.44 23.62 6.72
N ASP A 15 16.30 24.64 6.90
CA ASP A 15 17.31 24.63 7.97
C ASP A 15 16.63 24.58 9.35
N GLU A 16 16.98 23.57 10.15
CA GLU A 16 16.25 23.26 11.38
C GLU A 16 16.38 24.38 12.43
N GLU A 17 17.57 24.95 12.58
CA GLU A 17 17.83 25.98 13.58
C GLU A 17 17.20 27.32 13.18
N ALA A 18 17.29 27.69 11.89
CA ALA A 18 16.61 28.88 11.38
C ALA A 18 15.08 28.75 11.49
N MET A 19 14.52 27.57 11.20
CA MET A 19 13.08 27.32 11.38
C MET A 19 12.67 27.42 12.85
N LYS A 20 13.41 26.78 13.78
CA LYS A 20 13.12 26.87 15.23
C LYS A 20 13.14 28.30 15.74
N ALA A 21 14.16 29.08 15.34
CA ALA A 21 14.28 30.48 15.72
C ALA A 21 13.05 31.30 15.27
N LEU A 22 12.54 31.05 14.07
CA LEU A 22 11.36 31.73 13.56
C LEU A 22 10.04 31.18 14.12
N GLU A 23 9.98 29.88 14.44
CA GLU A 23 8.84 29.26 15.12
C GLU A 23 8.70 29.71 16.58
N ALA A 24 9.77 30.17 17.23
CA ALA A 24 9.72 30.73 18.57
C ALA A 24 8.93 32.04 18.68
N LYS A 25 8.81 32.81 17.58
CA LYS A 25 7.91 33.98 17.51
C LYS A 25 6.45 33.51 17.56
N SER A 26 5.55 34.26 18.20
CA SER A 26 4.12 33.93 18.17
C SER A 26 3.51 34.18 16.77
N ALA A 27 2.30 33.68 16.52
CA ALA A 27 1.68 33.81 15.19
C ALA A 27 1.37 35.27 14.80
N ASP A 28 1.05 36.12 15.78
CA ASP A 28 0.78 37.55 15.66
C ASP A 28 2.05 38.41 15.51
N GLU A 29 3.21 37.89 15.91
CA GLU A 29 4.52 38.54 15.73
C GLU A 29 5.16 38.25 14.37
N ARG A 30 4.64 37.28 13.62
CA ARG A 30 5.20 36.89 12.30
C ARG A 30 4.58 37.72 11.18
N THR A 31 5.43 38.20 10.29
CA THR A 31 5.03 38.76 9.01
C THR A 31 4.48 37.66 8.08
N ALA A 32 3.71 38.06 7.06
CA ALA A 32 3.23 37.13 6.03
C ALA A 32 4.39 36.41 5.31
N ALA A 33 5.51 37.12 5.08
CA ALA A 33 6.70 36.55 4.44
C ALA A 33 7.35 35.45 5.31
N GLU A 34 7.44 35.67 6.62
CA GLU A 34 7.95 34.69 7.58
C GLU A 34 7.04 33.46 7.68
N ALA A 35 5.72 33.66 7.73
CA ALA A 35 4.76 32.56 7.75
C ALA A 35 4.85 31.69 6.47
N LEU A 36 4.98 32.32 5.30
CA LEU A 36 5.20 31.61 4.04
C LEU A 36 6.57 30.93 3.98
N ALA A 37 7.61 31.56 4.51
CA ALA A 37 8.95 30.96 4.60
C ALA A 37 8.92 29.70 5.46
N LEU A 38 8.27 29.72 6.63
CA LEU A 38 8.08 28.54 7.48
C LEU A 38 7.32 27.42 6.76
N ALA A 39 6.25 27.76 6.03
CA ALA A 39 5.50 26.76 5.28
C ALA A 39 6.39 26.07 4.23
N ARG A 40 7.14 26.86 3.44
CA ARG A 40 8.10 26.34 2.44
C ARG A 40 9.21 25.51 3.09
N GLY A 41 9.75 26.00 4.22
CA GLY A 41 10.77 25.32 4.99
C GLY A 41 10.33 23.96 5.51
N ARG A 42 9.11 23.87 6.07
CA ARG A 42 8.54 22.59 6.53
C ARG A 42 8.41 21.58 5.39
N SER A 43 7.95 22.02 4.21
CA SER A 43 7.91 21.17 3.01
C SER A 43 9.30 20.73 2.55
N ALA A 44 10.29 21.63 2.57
CA ALA A 44 11.68 21.30 2.25
C ALA A 44 12.28 20.29 3.23
N ALA A 45 12.11 20.50 4.53
CA ALA A 45 12.58 19.61 5.58
C ALA A 45 11.87 18.25 5.52
N LEU A 46 10.57 18.22 5.23
CA LEU A 46 9.82 16.98 5.01
C LEU A 46 10.40 16.18 3.84
N ARG A 47 10.64 16.82 2.69
CA ARG A 47 11.29 16.18 1.52
C ARG A 47 12.70 15.69 1.83
N ALA A 48 13.50 16.46 2.57
CA ALA A 48 14.84 16.05 2.95
C ALA A 48 14.83 14.79 3.83
N ARG A 49 13.94 14.75 4.84
CA ARG A 49 13.75 13.55 5.68
C ARG A 49 13.25 12.35 4.88
N TRP A 50 12.32 12.56 3.96
CA TRP A 50 11.83 11.50 3.08
C TRP A 50 12.95 10.94 2.19
N ARG A 51 13.76 11.79 1.55
CA ARG A 51 14.91 11.35 0.73
C ARG A 51 15.89 10.53 1.54
N ALA A 52 16.34 11.04 2.69
CA ALA A 52 17.26 10.32 3.56
C ALA A 52 16.69 8.96 4.00
N PHE A 53 15.38 8.89 4.26
CA PHE A 53 14.70 7.64 4.57
C PHE A 53 14.69 6.66 3.38
N MET A 54 14.33 7.13 2.18
CA MET A 54 14.30 6.30 0.98
C MET A 54 15.70 5.84 0.55
N ASP A 55 16.72 6.69 0.68
CA ASP A 55 18.11 6.32 0.41
C ASP A 55 18.59 5.21 1.35
N GLY A 56 18.21 5.30 2.64
CA GLY A 56 18.45 4.23 3.60
C GLY A 56 17.75 2.93 3.23
N LEU A 57 16.49 2.99 2.75
CA LEU A 57 15.77 1.80 2.29
C LEU A 57 16.35 1.21 1.00
N LYS A 58 16.86 2.02 0.07
CA LYS A 58 17.53 1.54 -1.15
C LYS A 58 18.80 0.76 -0.82
N GLN A 59 19.52 1.17 0.24
CA GLN A 59 20.71 0.48 0.73
C GLN A 59 20.38 -0.80 1.52
N SER A 60 19.24 -0.82 2.21
CA SER A 60 18.81 -1.95 3.05
C SER A 60 17.32 -2.25 2.90
N PRO A 61 16.88 -2.81 1.76
CA PRO A 61 15.45 -3.04 1.48
C PRO A 61 14.75 -3.97 2.47
N GLU A 62 15.49 -4.87 3.12
CA GLU A 62 14.99 -5.79 4.15
C GLU A 62 14.42 -5.06 5.37
N GLN A 63 14.84 -3.82 5.62
CA GLN A 63 14.31 -2.96 6.69
C GLN A 63 12.83 -2.63 6.49
N LEU A 64 12.26 -2.81 5.30
CA LEU A 64 10.82 -2.71 5.08
C LEU A 64 10.00 -3.73 5.88
N SER A 65 10.63 -4.76 6.44
CA SER A 65 9.97 -5.69 7.36
C SER A 65 9.85 -5.14 8.79
N ASP A 66 10.59 -4.07 9.12
CA ASP A 66 10.54 -3.43 10.43
C ASP A 66 9.29 -2.57 10.57
N LYS A 67 8.57 -2.73 11.69
CA LYS A 67 7.30 -2.04 11.93
C LYS A 67 7.45 -0.53 12.06
N ALA A 68 8.54 -0.04 12.63
CA ALA A 68 8.76 1.40 12.77
C ALA A 68 9.04 2.04 11.41
N LYS A 69 9.85 1.37 10.57
CA LYS A 69 10.09 1.77 9.18
C LYS A 69 8.80 1.76 8.35
N GLN A 70 7.99 0.71 8.46
CA GLN A 70 6.68 0.65 7.77
C GLN A 70 5.77 1.80 8.16
N LYS A 71 5.64 2.10 9.46
CA LYS A 71 4.81 3.21 9.94
C LYS A 71 5.30 4.56 9.43
N GLN A 72 6.61 4.76 9.38
CA GLN A 72 7.21 5.98 8.84
C GLN A 72 6.96 6.11 7.33
N LEU A 73 7.13 5.02 6.58
CA LEU A 73 6.84 4.96 5.15
C LEU A 73 5.35 5.20 4.85
N GLU A 74 4.45 4.64 5.65
CA GLU A 74 3.00 4.86 5.56
C GLU A 74 2.66 6.34 5.77
N ALA A 75 3.34 7.02 6.70
CA ALA A 75 3.16 8.45 6.91
C ALA A 75 3.58 9.28 5.69
N PHE A 76 4.66 8.90 4.99
CA PHE A 76 5.07 9.53 3.74
C PHE A 76 4.09 9.23 2.60
N ALA A 77 3.68 7.97 2.44
CA ALA A 77 2.75 7.55 1.40
C ALA A 77 1.36 8.21 1.54
N ARG A 78 0.94 8.56 2.76
CA ARG A 78 -0.32 9.28 3.02
C ARG A 78 -0.18 10.79 3.03
N ASN A 79 1.04 11.32 2.95
CA ASN A 79 1.25 12.75 2.85
C ASN A 79 0.95 13.22 1.42
N ARG A 80 0.06 14.19 1.27
CA ARG A 80 -0.38 14.71 -0.04
C ARG A 80 0.78 15.19 -0.93
N GLU A 81 1.87 15.70 -0.34
CA GLU A 81 3.02 16.24 -1.08
C GLU A 81 4.01 15.15 -1.53
N LEU A 82 3.98 13.97 -0.90
CA LEU A 82 4.98 12.92 -1.12
C LEU A 82 4.37 11.58 -1.57
N SER A 83 3.05 11.46 -1.63
CA SER A 83 2.38 10.17 -1.80
C SER A 83 2.81 9.47 -3.09
N THR A 84 2.85 10.21 -4.21
CA THR A 84 3.15 9.66 -5.52
C THR A 84 4.61 9.21 -5.59
N GLU A 85 5.53 10.09 -5.20
CA GLU A 85 6.97 9.83 -5.18
C GLU A 85 7.32 8.69 -4.22
N THR A 86 6.63 8.59 -3.08
CA THR A 86 6.81 7.49 -2.14
C THR A 86 6.41 6.16 -2.78
N LEU A 87 5.25 6.09 -3.43
CA LEU A 87 4.78 4.85 -4.05
C LEU A 87 5.64 4.46 -5.26
N GLU A 88 6.10 5.42 -6.05
CA GLU A 88 7.04 5.20 -7.15
C GLU A 88 8.36 4.60 -6.65
N GLU A 89 8.96 5.20 -5.63
CA GLU A 89 10.23 4.73 -5.08
C GLU A 89 10.10 3.36 -4.41
N VAL A 90 8.98 3.09 -3.72
CA VAL A 90 8.69 1.75 -3.18
C VAL A 90 8.53 0.73 -4.31
N ALA A 91 7.82 1.07 -5.38
CA ALA A 91 7.69 0.21 -6.56
C ALA A 91 9.07 -0.10 -7.17
N ALA A 92 9.95 0.90 -7.25
CA ALA A 92 11.30 0.73 -7.79
C ALA A 92 12.16 -0.24 -6.97
N LEU A 93 11.98 -0.33 -5.65
CA LEU A 93 12.67 -1.33 -4.81
C LEU A 93 12.39 -2.76 -5.28
N GLY A 94 11.13 -3.04 -5.65
CA GLY A 94 10.75 -4.30 -6.26
C GLY A 94 11.08 -5.56 -5.45
N THR A 95 10.98 -5.46 -4.13
CA THR A 95 11.15 -6.58 -3.18
C THR A 95 9.79 -7.07 -2.69
N GLU A 96 9.70 -8.30 -2.17
CA GLU A 96 8.45 -8.82 -1.61
C GLU A 96 7.81 -7.88 -0.56
N PRO A 97 8.55 -7.33 0.43
CA PRO A 97 7.99 -6.38 1.39
C PRO A 97 7.50 -5.07 0.76
N ALA A 98 8.11 -4.62 -0.33
CA ALA A 98 7.66 -3.43 -1.05
C ALA A 98 6.31 -3.68 -1.73
N VAL A 99 6.13 -4.85 -2.35
CA VAL A 99 4.85 -5.23 -2.97
C VAL A 99 3.76 -5.43 -1.90
N ASP A 100 4.10 -6.05 -0.76
CA ASP A 100 3.21 -6.13 0.40
C ASP A 100 2.81 -4.74 0.91
N PHE A 101 3.75 -3.80 1.03
CA PHE A 101 3.44 -2.44 1.44
C PHE A 101 2.47 -1.73 0.48
N LEU A 102 2.68 -1.83 -0.84
CA LEU A 102 1.76 -1.28 -1.83
C LEU A 102 0.35 -1.87 -1.69
N TYR A 103 0.25 -3.18 -1.44
CA TYR A 103 -1.03 -3.82 -1.16
C TYR A 103 -1.70 -3.23 0.08
N GLU A 104 -0.97 -3.05 1.19
CA GLU A 104 -1.50 -2.47 2.42
C GLU A 104 -1.96 -1.01 2.23
N ILE A 105 -1.27 -0.20 1.43
CA ILE A 105 -1.74 1.14 1.07
C ILE A 105 -3.05 1.08 0.29
N TRP A 106 -3.17 0.16 -0.67
CA TRP A 106 -4.39 -0.01 -1.46
C TRP A 106 -5.59 -0.43 -0.60
N VAL A 107 -5.42 -1.44 0.26
CA VAL A 107 -6.55 -2.04 1.00
C VAL A 107 -6.75 -1.47 2.41
N GLY A 108 -5.82 -0.66 2.91
CA GLY A 108 -5.81 -0.15 4.28
C GLY A 108 -6.92 0.86 4.59
N THR A 109 -7.67 1.33 3.59
CA THR A 109 -8.84 2.19 3.76
C THR A 109 -9.92 1.84 2.74
N PRO A 110 -11.22 1.92 3.10
CA PRO A 110 -12.30 1.76 2.13
C PRO A 110 -12.43 2.96 1.18
N LYS A 111 -11.82 4.12 1.50
CA LYS A 111 -11.92 5.32 0.68
C LYS A 111 -10.99 5.22 -0.52
N ARG A 112 -11.56 5.25 -1.73
CA ARG A 112 -10.78 5.41 -2.96
C ARG A 112 -10.23 6.84 -3.05
N THR A 113 -8.92 6.94 -3.18
CA THR A 113 -8.11 8.14 -3.34
C THR A 113 -7.08 7.91 -4.44
N ASP A 114 -6.49 8.99 -4.96
CA ASP A 114 -5.42 8.90 -5.97
C ASP A 114 -4.27 8.01 -5.48
N THR A 115 -3.87 8.12 -4.20
CA THR A 115 -2.85 7.27 -3.57
C THR A 115 -3.24 5.79 -3.58
N THR A 116 -4.47 5.45 -3.16
CA THR A 116 -4.92 4.04 -3.15
C THR A 116 -5.08 3.47 -4.55
N GLN A 117 -5.45 4.31 -5.53
CA GLN A 117 -5.59 3.92 -6.92
C GLN A 117 -4.21 3.69 -7.55
N LEU A 118 -3.24 4.57 -7.32
CA LEU A 118 -1.87 4.37 -7.76
C LEU A 118 -1.26 3.10 -7.14
N ALA A 119 -1.48 2.88 -5.84
CA ALA A 119 -1.02 1.65 -5.17
C ALA A 119 -1.63 0.38 -5.79
N GLU A 120 -2.93 0.41 -6.12
CA GLU A 120 -3.61 -0.66 -6.87
C GLU A 120 -2.97 -0.89 -8.25
N GLU A 121 -2.78 0.17 -9.03
CA GLU A 121 -2.20 0.08 -10.38
C GLU A 121 -0.77 -0.49 -10.33
N LEU A 122 0.04 -0.05 -9.36
CA LEU A 122 1.40 -0.53 -9.16
C LEU A 122 1.42 -2.00 -8.73
N VAL A 123 0.69 -2.39 -7.68
CA VAL A 123 0.70 -3.79 -7.19
C VAL A 123 0.14 -4.78 -8.22
N MET A 124 -0.79 -4.33 -9.06
CA MET A 124 -1.38 -5.14 -10.13
C MET A 124 -0.55 -5.15 -11.43
N SER A 125 0.49 -4.31 -11.52
CA SER A 125 1.38 -4.25 -12.68
C SER A 125 2.11 -5.58 -12.91
N LYS A 126 2.41 -5.89 -14.18
CA LYS A 126 3.04 -7.15 -14.58
C LYS A 126 4.39 -7.38 -13.89
N ASP A 127 5.14 -6.31 -13.65
CA ASP A 127 6.50 -6.38 -13.12
C ASP A 127 6.50 -6.60 -11.61
N LEU A 128 5.60 -5.95 -10.88
CA LEU A 128 5.50 -6.09 -9.42
C LEU A 128 4.72 -7.32 -8.99
N ARG A 129 3.70 -7.73 -9.75
CA ARG A 129 2.92 -8.92 -9.42
C ARG A 129 3.77 -10.19 -9.35
N LYS A 130 4.81 -10.29 -10.19
CA LYS A 130 5.77 -11.41 -10.18
C LYS A 130 6.73 -11.39 -8.97
N LYS A 131 6.86 -10.25 -8.31
CA LYS A 131 7.71 -10.03 -7.14
C LYS A 131 6.94 -10.14 -5.83
N ALA A 132 5.63 -10.39 -5.88
CA ALA A 132 4.82 -10.61 -4.70
C ALA A 132 5.21 -11.91 -3.99
N ALA A 133 5.24 -11.89 -2.65
CA ALA A 133 5.35 -13.11 -1.88
C ALA A 133 4.22 -14.10 -2.25
N PRO A 134 4.42 -15.42 -2.21
CA PRO A 134 3.43 -16.40 -2.68
C PRO A 134 2.00 -16.22 -2.09
N PRO A 135 1.82 -15.93 -0.78
CA PRO A 135 0.49 -15.67 -0.23
C PRO A 135 -0.19 -14.43 -0.82
N LEU A 136 0.57 -13.35 -1.03
CA LEU A 136 0.05 -12.13 -1.66
C LEU A 136 -0.28 -12.40 -3.13
N GLY A 137 0.59 -13.08 -3.89
CA GLY A 137 0.35 -13.41 -5.29
C GLY A 137 -1.00 -14.12 -5.50
N VAL A 138 -1.30 -15.10 -4.63
CA VAL A 138 -2.61 -15.77 -4.62
C VAL A 138 -3.75 -14.82 -4.28
N ALA A 139 -3.59 -13.93 -3.29
CA ALA A 139 -4.62 -12.95 -2.94
C ALA A 139 -4.89 -11.96 -4.09
N LEU A 140 -3.86 -11.53 -4.83
CA LEU A 140 -4.01 -10.68 -6.02
C LEU A 140 -4.74 -11.44 -7.14
N GLU A 141 -4.38 -12.69 -7.40
CA GLU A 141 -5.09 -13.55 -8.37
C GLU A 141 -6.56 -13.76 -7.99
N LEU A 142 -6.85 -14.08 -6.73
CA LEU A 142 -8.22 -14.26 -6.25
C LEU A 142 -9.05 -12.98 -6.39
N ARG A 143 -8.42 -11.82 -6.27
CA ARG A 143 -9.09 -10.53 -6.44
C ARG A 143 -9.37 -10.20 -7.92
N SER A 144 -8.51 -10.66 -8.83
CA SER A 144 -8.72 -10.54 -10.28
C SER A 144 -9.73 -11.55 -10.83
N LEU A 145 -10.15 -12.54 -10.06
CA LEU A 145 -11.16 -13.50 -10.52
C LEU A 145 -12.45 -12.76 -10.89
N ASP A 146 -12.90 -13.03 -12.11
CA ASP A 146 -14.22 -12.67 -12.57
C ASP A 146 -15.13 -13.91 -12.63
N LYS A 147 -16.41 -13.66 -12.87
CA LYS A 147 -17.42 -14.73 -12.97
C LYS A 147 -17.33 -15.56 -14.25
N ASP A 148 -16.61 -15.07 -15.25
CA ASP A 148 -16.44 -15.68 -16.57
C ASP A 148 -15.15 -16.51 -16.63
N THR A 149 -14.32 -16.45 -15.58
CA THR A 149 -13.07 -17.19 -15.44
C THR A 149 -13.36 -18.69 -15.49
N PRO A 150 -12.67 -19.46 -16.36
CA PRO A 150 -12.90 -20.89 -16.49
C PRO A 150 -12.85 -21.59 -15.13
N CYS A 151 -13.83 -22.47 -14.90
CA CYS A 151 -13.94 -23.20 -13.64
C CYS A 151 -12.64 -23.93 -13.25
N ALA A 152 -11.96 -24.54 -14.23
CA ALA A 152 -10.71 -25.25 -13.99
C ALA A 152 -9.61 -24.33 -13.43
N GLU A 153 -9.54 -23.09 -13.92
CA GLU A 153 -8.60 -22.08 -13.44
C GLU A 153 -8.97 -21.60 -12.04
N THR A 154 -10.26 -21.28 -11.82
CA THR A 154 -10.76 -20.92 -10.49
C THR A 154 -10.45 -22.02 -9.46
N LYS A 155 -10.70 -23.29 -9.81
CA LYS A 155 -10.41 -24.43 -8.93
C LYS A 155 -8.93 -24.57 -8.62
N LYS A 156 -8.06 -24.42 -9.63
CA LYS A 156 -6.60 -24.46 -9.45
C LYS A 156 -6.14 -23.36 -8.50
N LEU A 157 -6.66 -22.15 -8.64
CA LEU A 157 -6.33 -21.02 -7.78
C LEU A 157 -6.82 -21.23 -6.34
N VAL A 158 -8.03 -21.76 -6.14
CA VAL A 158 -8.54 -22.13 -4.81
C VAL A 158 -7.65 -23.18 -4.14
N GLN A 159 -7.18 -24.19 -4.89
CA GLN A 159 -6.22 -25.18 -4.37
C GLN A 159 -4.85 -24.58 -4.06
N GLN A 160 -4.42 -23.55 -4.80
CA GLN A 160 -3.20 -22.82 -4.46
C GLN A 160 -3.37 -22.00 -3.18
N ALA A 161 -4.53 -21.37 -3.00
CA ALA A 161 -4.88 -20.68 -1.76
C ALA A 161 -4.94 -21.63 -0.55
N GLU A 162 -5.42 -22.85 -0.74
CA GLU A 162 -5.36 -23.90 0.28
C GLU A 162 -3.92 -24.14 0.75
N LYS A 163 -2.94 -24.17 -0.15
CA LYS A 163 -1.53 -24.45 0.16
C LYS A 163 -0.80 -23.26 0.80
N VAL A 164 -0.90 -22.08 0.19
CA VAL A 164 -0.05 -20.92 0.56
C VAL A 164 -0.82 -19.66 0.95
N GLY A 165 -2.14 -19.64 0.81
CA GLY A 165 -2.95 -18.46 1.12
C GLY A 165 -2.90 -18.06 2.60
N ASP A 166 -3.08 -16.77 2.87
CA ASP A 166 -3.11 -16.19 4.21
C ASP A 166 -4.40 -15.38 4.47
N VAL A 167 -4.41 -14.57 5.53
CA VAL A 167 -5.58 -13.78 5.95
C VAL A 167 -6.19 -12.95 4.81
N ARG A 168 -5.36 -12.45 3.89
CA ARG A 168 -5.78 -11.62 2.75
C ARG A 168 -6.67 -12.39 1.78
N SER A 169 -6.48 -13.71 1.68
CA SER A 169 -7.29 -14.58 0.83
C SER A 169 -8.67 -14.90 1.43
N LEU A 170 -8.88 -14.78 2.75
CA LEU A 170 -10.10 -15.28 3.41
C LEU A 170 -11.38 -14.63 2.92
N HIS A 171 -11.41 -13.30 2.85
CA HIS A 171 -12.60 -12.59 2.37
C HIS A 171 -12.87 -12.91 0.89
N LEU A 172 -11.80 -13.02 0.08
CA LEU A 172 -11.89 -13.31 -1.34
C LEU A 172 -12.43 -14.74 -1.59
N LEU A 173 -11.92 -15.74 -0.86
CA LEU A 173 -12.45 -17.10 -0.88
C LEU A 173 -13.92 -17.12 -0.39
N GLY A 174 -14.24 -16.36 0.64
CA GLY A 174 -15.61 -16.23 1.14
C GLY A 174 -16.60 -15.75 0.06
N ARG A 175 -16.18 -14.82 -0.81
CA ARG A 175 -17.01 -14.35 -1.94
C ARG A 175 -17.33 -15.45 -2.95
N LEU A 176 -16.43 -16.41 -3.17
CA LEU A 176 -16.67 -17.58 -4.04
C LEU A 176 -17.69 -18.56 -3.43
N GLY A 177 -17.99 -18.40 -2.14
CA GLY A 177 -19.06 -19.13 -1.43
C GLY A 177 -20.47 -18.70 -1.83
N ASN A 178 -20.62 -17.53 -2.46
CA ASN A 178 -21.90 -17.03 -2.93
C ASN A 178 -22.44 -17.94 -4.04
N LYS A 179 -23.69 -18.40 -3.88
CA LYS A 179 -24.37 -19.29 -4.82
C LYS A 179 -25.26 -18.54 -5.83
N ARG A 180 -25.10 -17.22 -5.89
CA ARG A 180 -25.89 -16.28 -6.70
C ARG A 180 -24.98 -15.18 -7.22
N GLY A 181 -25.38 -14.53 -8.31
CA GLY A 181 -24.63 -13.44 -8.95
C GLY A 181 -24.40 -13.66 -10.45
N CYS A 182 -24.74 -14.83 -10.97
CA CYS A 182 -24.58 -15.19 -12.38
C CYS A 182 -25.91 -15.49 -13.08
N GLY A 183 -25.83 -15.63 -14.40
CA GLY A 183 -26.99 -15.79 -15.28
C GLY A 183 -27.75 -14.49 -15.52
N SER A 184 -28.71 -14.52 -16.44
CA SER A 184 -29.52 -13.35 -16.82
C SER A 184 -30.37 -12.80 -15.67
N SER A 185 -30.71 -13.64 -14.68
CA SER A 185 -31.49 -13.27 -13.49
C SER A 185 -30.65 -13.00 -12.24
N GLY A 186 -29.32 -13.19 -12.31
CA GLY A 186 -28.42 -13.08 -11.15
C GLY A 186 -28.63 -14.14 -10.07
N ARG A 187 -29.41 -15.19 -10.33
CA ARG A 187 -29.75 -16.25 -9.37
C ARG A 187 -28.87 -17.49 -9.47
N GLU A 188 -28.03 -17.58 -10.50
CA GLU A 188 -27.19 -18.75 -10.74
C GLU A 188 -25.88 -18.65 -9.95
N ASP A 189 -25.33 -19.82 -9.64
CA ASP A 189 -24.07 -19.97 -8.94
C ASP A 189 -22.90 -19.83 -9.92
N CYS A 190 -22.19 -18.71 -9.84
CA CYS A 190 -20.99 -18.44 -10.66
C CYS A 190 -19.91 -19.52 -10.52
N TYR A 191 -19.86 -20.19 -9.36
CA TYR A 191 -18.78 -21.09 -8.99
C TYR A 191 -19.32 -22.46 -8.55
N ALA A 192 -20.38 -22.94 -9.20
CA ALA A 192 -21.01 -24.23 -8.92
C ALA A 192 -20.01 -25.40 -8.91
N CYS A 193 -18.92 -25.28 -9.67
CA CYS A 193 -17.90 -26.30 -9.74
C CYS A 193 -16.97 -26.39 -8.53
N LEU A 194 -16.97 -25.38 -7.64
CA LEU A 194 -16.25 -25.43 -6.37
C LEU A 194 -17.01 -26.21 -5.28
N ARG A 195 -18.24 -26.65 -5.56
CA ARG A 195 -19.11 -27.32 -4.57
C ARG A 195 -18.77 -28.80 -4.39
N LYS A 196 -18.16 -29.46 -5.38
CA LYS A 196 -17.84 -30.90 -5.34
C LYS A 196 -16.54 -31.24 -6.10
N PRO A 197 -15.54 -31.89 -5.45
CA PRO A 197 -15.34 -31.91 -4.00
C PRO A 197 -15.27 -30.48 -3.45
N ASP A 198 -15.54 -30.28 -2.16
CA ASP A 198 -15.69 -28.96 -1.52
C ASP A 198 -14.33 -28.27 -1.28
N VAL A 199 -13.56 -28.10 -2.36
CA VAL A 199 -12.23 -27.50 -2.39
C VAL A 199 -12.22 -26.10 -1.80
N LEU A 200 -13.34 -25.38 -1.88
CA LEU A 200 -13.45 -24.04 -1.33
C LEU A 200 -13.47 -24.07 0.19
N LYS A 201 -14.24 -24.97 0.79
CA LYS A 201 -14.28 -25.14 2.24
C LYS A 201 -12.91 -25.58 2.77
N ASP A 202 -12.26 -26.52 2.09
CA ASP A 202 -10.94 -27.02 2.47
C ASP A 202 -9.88 -25.90 2.42
N ALA A 203 -9.91 -25.07 1.37
CA ALA A 203 -9.04 -23.89 1.26
C ALA A 203 -9.27 -22.90 2.41
N ILE A 204 -10.52 -22.55 2.71
CA ILE A 204 -10.86 -21.62 3.80
C ILE A 204 -10.40 -22.17 5.16
N GLN A 205 -10.63 -23.46 5.42
CA GLN A 205 -10.21 -24.11 6.66
C GLN A 205 -8.68 -24.13 6.81
N SER A 206 -7.96 -24.47 5.74
CA SER A 206 -6.50 -24.48 5.72
C SER A 206 -5.91 -23.10 6.00
N VAL A 207 -6.44 -22.05 5.37
CA VAL A 207 -6.02 -20.66 5.65
C VAL A 207 -6.30 -20.28 7.10
N ARG A 208 -7.50 -20.56 7.63
CA ARG A 208 -7.83 -20.28 9.04
C ARG A 208 -6.90 -21.00 10.03
N LYS A 209 -6.58 -22.26 9.77
CA LYS A 209 -5.66 -23.06 10.59
C LYS A 209 -4.26 -22.46 10.63
N ARG A 210 -3.74 -21.96 9.50
CA ARG A 210 -2.45 -21.26 9.47
C ARG A 210 -2.46 -19.99 10.31
N LEU A 211 -3.57 -19.26 10.35
CA LEU A 211 -3.68 -18.05 11.18
C LEU A 211 -3.68 -18.36 12.68
N SER A 212 -4.33 -19.44 13.10
CA SER A 212 -4.32 -19.84 14.52
C SER A 212 -2.95 -20.34 14.99
N GLN A 213 -2.13 -20.86 14.08
CA GLN A 213 -0.77 -21.34 14.38
C GLN A 213 0.30 -20.24 14.41
N ARG A 214 -0.03 -19.03 13.93
CA ARG A 214 0.87 -17.86 13.92
C ARG A 214 0.69 -16.93 15.13
N LYS A 215 -0.31 -17.19 15.97
CA LYS A 215 -0.53 -16.49 17.24
C LYS A 215 0.26 -17.18 18.34
#